data_AF-H1KBU2-F1
#
_entry.id   AF-H1KBU2-F1
#
_cell.length_a   1.000
_cell.length_b   1.000
_cell.length_c   1.000
_cell.angle_alpha   90.00
_cell.angle_beta   90.00
_cell.angle_gamma   90.00
#
_symmetry.space_group_name_H-M   'P 1'
#
loop_
_entity.id
_entity.type
_entity.pdbx_description
1 polymer ?
#
loop_
_entity_poly.entity_id
_entity_poly.type
_entity_poly.pdbx_seq_one_letter_code
_entity_poly.pdbx_strand_id
1 'polypeptide(L)'
;PPTTVEASSAAGAAVSFAAIAGDGVDPAPRVVFRAGDTVVSSGQTFAIGTHSVTATAFDAAGNASTPVSFSFTVQDSIAPTLTLTAAPPTTVEASSAAGAAVSFAASTGDGVDPAPRVVFRAGDAVVSSGQTFALGTHSVTATAFDAAGNASTPVSFDFTVTTPVAPATATFDFALSQASLRQAPGHIALIGPDGLSHDVTAVETFVFTDGVVRQKDAAPLVDDLFYYAANPDVWQAQIDADAHYAAYGWREGRDPNAAFSTGGYLAANPEVAAAGLDPLVHFAQAGWKEGRDPAAGFDVELYLARHPEARAAGLDPLSHYLAQGRAEGLAAHAAVGRPADLAEQGGFDAQAYLLSNLDVAEAARAAGGDSFAFARTHYTTYGWQEGRNPNAVFDTKGYLAAYGDVAAAGIDPLAHYVRYGAAEGRDPSAGFDGKAYLAANSDVAAAGLNPMLHYLQYGAAEGRSTFADGHFA
;
A
#
# COMPACT_ATOMS: atom_id res chain seq x y z
N PRO A 1 -45.37 -0.77 31.08
CA PRO A 1 -44.26 -0.69 30.10
C PRO A 1 -43.98 -2.10 29.55
N PRO A 2 -43.26 -2.25 28.42
CA PRO A 2 -42.76 -3.56 28.00
C PRO A 2 -41.91 -4.19 29.11
N THR A 3 -41.97 -5.52 29.22
CA THR A 3 -41.20 -6.29 30.23
C THR A 3 -39.71 -6.31 29.94
N THR A 4 -39.32 -6.08 28.68
CA THR A 4 -37.93 -6.04 28.22
C THR A 4 -37.75 -4.89 27.23
N VAL A 5 -36.62 -4.19 27.31
CA VAL A 5 -36.24 -3.08 26.43
C VAL A 5 -34.80 -3.29 25.97
N GLU A 6 -34.55 -3.16 24.66
CA GLU A 6 -33.20 -3.25 24.11
C GLU A 6 -32.42 -1.96 24.35
N ALA A 7 -31.17 -2.09 24.77
CA ALA A 7 -30.23 -1.01 24.91
C ALA A 7 -29.92 -0.38 23.55
N SER A 8 -29.88 0.94 23.50
CA SER A 8 -29.50 1.70 22.30
C SER A 8 -28.08 2.25 22.39
N SER A 9 -27.41 2.05 23.52
CA SER A 9 -26.04 2.49 23.81
C SER A 9 -25.53 1.80 25.08
N ALA A 10 -24.23 1.94 25.37
CA ALA A 10 -23.62 1.52 26.64
C ALA A 10 -24.34 2.06 27.90
N ALA A 11 -25.03 3.20 27.79
CA ALA A 11 -25.79 3.80 28.89
C ALA A 11 -27.15 3.11 29.14
N GLY A 12 -27.58 2.21 28.25
CA GLY A 12 -28.84 1.47 28.32
C GLY A 12 -29.93 2.03 27.39
N ALA A 13 -31.18 2.03 27.84
CA ALA A 13 -32.35 2.36 27.02
C ALA A 13 -33.30 3.37 27.69
N ALA A 14 -33.90 4.25 26.90
CA ALA A 14 -34.97 5.12 27.37
C ALA A 14 -36.27 4.32 27.58
N VAL A 15 -36.87 4.39 28.78
CA VAL A 15 -38.08 3.61 29.10
C VAL A 15 -39.22 4.55 29.44
N SER A 16 -40.32 4.43 28.68
CA SER A 16 -41.54 5.19 28.89
C SER A 16 -42.57 4.40 29.68
N PHE A 17 -43.14 5.04 30.69
CA PHE A 17 -44.22 4.51 31.52
C PHE A 17 -45.20 5.64 31.91
N ALA A 18 -46.42 5.26 32.24
CA ALA A 18 -47.46 6.18 32.67
C ALA A 18 -48.28 5.53 33.79
N ALA A 19 -48.90 6.35 34.63
CA ALA A 19 -49.84 5.92 35.64
C ALA A 19 -51.04 6.87 35.63
N ILE A 20 -52.20 6.34 36.01
CA ILE A 20 -53.43 7.10 36.15
C ILE A 20 -53.73 7.15 37.65
N ALA A 21 -54.01 8.34 38.17
CA ALA A 21 -54.45 8.56 39.54
C ALA A 21 -55.78 9.31 39.53
N GLY A 22 -56.66 8.99 40.47
CA GLY A 22 -57.93 9.69 40.67
C GLY A 22 -58.13 9.97 42.15
N ASP A 23 -58.74 11.11 42.45
CA ASP A 23 -59.15 11.51 43.79
C ASP A 23 -60.57 12.11 43.74
N GLY A 24 -61.30 12.02 44.85
CA GLY A 24 -62.68 12.49 44.93
C GLY A 24 -62.84 14.01 45.03
N VAL A 25 -61.77 14.73 45.34
CA VAL A 25 -61.76 16.19 45.59
C VAL A 25 -60.68 16.90 44.77
N ASP A 26 -59.50 16.31 44.63
CA ASP A 26 -58.40 16.81 43.81
C ASP A 26 -58.57 16.39 42.34
N PRO A 27 -58.82 17.33 41.41
CA PRO A 27 -59.00 17.00 39.99
C PRO A 27 -57.69 16.61 39.28
N ALA A 28 -56.52 16.80 39.90
CA ALA A 28 -55.22 16.46 39.30
C ALA A 28 -54.18 15.93 40.32
N PRO A 29 -54.38 14.73 40.89
CA PRO A 29 -53.42 14.14 41.81
C PRO A 29 -52.04 13.98 41.19
N ARG A 30 -50.99 14.37 41.91
CA ARG A 30 -49.60 14.30 41.44
C ARG A 30 -49.05 12.89 41.61
N VAL A 31 -48.59 12.27 40.53
CA VAL A 31 -47.87 10.98 40.59
C VAL A 31 -46.36 11.19 40.65
N VAL A 32 -45.70 10.46 41.55
CA VAL A 32 -44.24 10.38 41.65
C VAL A 32 -43.80 8.96 41.37
N PHE A 33 -42.82 8.80 40.48
CA PHE A 33 -42.17 7.51 40.20
C PHE A 33 -40.82 7.45 40.90
N ARG A 34 -40.52 6.33 41.55
CA ARG A 34 -39.23 6.08 42.19
C ARG A 34 -38.66 4.72 41.81
N ALA A 35 -37.35 4.65 41.62
CA ALA A 35 -36.58 3.41 41.59
C ALA A 35 -35.73 3.37 42.87
N GLY A 36 -36.11 2.52 43.83
CA GLY A 36 -35.62 2.65 45.20
C GLY A 36 -35.97 4.02 45.79
N ASP A 37 -34.98 4.74 46.30
CA ASP A 37 -35.18 6.09 46.87
C ASP A 37 -35.12 7.22 45.83
N THR A 38 -34.67 6.93 44.61
CA THR A 38 -34.42 7.93 43.56
C THR A 38 -35.69 8.22 42.76
N VAL A 39 -36.04 9.50 42.58
CA VAL A 39 -37.13 9.90 41.68
C VAL A 39 -36.69 9.73 40.24
N VAL A 40 -37.51 9.05 39.44
CA VAL A 40 -37.27 8.78 38.01
C VAL A 40 -38.37 9.38 37.15
N SER A 41 -38.05 9.68 35.89
CA SER A 41 -39.02 10.23 34.93
C SER A 41 -39.31 9.24 33.80
N SER A 42 -40.53 9.28 33.28
CA SER A 42 -40.88 8.55 32.06
C SER A 42 -40.03 9.06 30.89
N GLY A 43 -39.46 8.15 30.11
CA GLY A 43 -38.53 8.44 29.01
C GLY A 43 -37.07 8.61 29.43
N GLN A 44 -36.75 8.51 30.73
CA GLN A 44 -35.36 8.49 31.19
C GLN A 44 -34.63 7.23 30.73
N THR A 45 -33.32 7.34 30.51
CA THR A 45 -32.44 6.20 30.24
C THR A 45 -32.17 5.38 31.51
N PHE A 46 -32.42 4.08 31.42
CA PHE A 46 -32.08 3.10 32.45
C PHE A 46 -30.94 2.22 31.94
N ALA A 47 -29.93 1.99 32.79
CA ALA A 47 -28.79 1.13 32.48
C ALA A 47 -29.22 -0.33 32.23
N ILE A 48 -28.37 -1.13 31.57
CA ILE A 48 -28.59 -2.57 31.40
C ILE A 48 -28.78 -3.24 32.77
N GLY A 49 -29.81 -4.09 32.88
CA GLY A 49 -30.20 -4.79 34.10
C GLY A 49 -31.70 -4.72 34.37
N THR A 50 -32.10 -5.37 35.47
CA THR A 50 -33.50 -5.38 35.92
C THR A 50 -33.80 -4.16 36.80
N HIS A 51 -34.87 -3.46 36.48
CA HIS A 51 -35.35 -2.29 37.21
C HIS A 51 -36.73 -2.53 37.78
N SER A 52 -36.99 -1.93 38.94
CA SER A 52 -38.31 -1.89 39.58
C SER A 52 -38.65 -0.44 39.89
N VAL A 53 -39.82 0.01 39.42
CA VAL A 53 -40.30 1.38 39.60
C VAL A 53 -41.62 1.35 40.36
N THR A 54 -41.70 2.16 41.41
CA THR A 54 -42.88 2.34 42.24
C THR A 54 -43.51 3.69 41.93
N ALA A 55 -44.82 3.70 41.68
CA ALA A 55 -45.64 4.89 41.52
C ALA A 55 -46.45 5.16 42.79
N THR A 56 -46.46 6.41 43.24
CA THR A 56 -47.28 6.87 44.36
C THR A 56 -47.97 8.17 43.96
N ALA A 57 -49.29 8.23 44.10
CA ALA A 57 -50.07 9.45 43.87
C ALA A 57 -50.22 10.23 45.16
N PHE A 58 -50.24 11.56 45.06
CA PHE A 58 -50.45 12.49 46.16
C PHE A 58 -51.59 13.44 45.82
N ASP A 59 -52.53 13.63 46.73
CA ASP A 59 -53.55 14.68 46.60
C ASP A 59 -53.00 16.08 46.95
N ALA A 60 -53.82 17.12 46.76
CA ALA A 60 -53.48 18.50 47.10
C ALA A 60 -53.18 18.74 48.60
N ALA A 61 -53.67 17.87 49.50
CA ALA A 61 -53.38 17.92 50.93
C ALA A 61 -52.09 17.15 51.31
N GLY A 62 -51.49 16.43 50.36
CA GLY A 62 -50.27 15.64 50.54
C GLY A 62 -50.52 14.19 50.98
N ASN A 63 -51.76 13.69 50.98
CA ASN A 63 -52.05 12.31 51.31
C ASN A 63 -51.56 11.38 50.18
N ALA A 64 -50.89 10.28 50.55
CA ALA A 64 -50.32 9.34 49.61
C ALA A 64 -51.25 8.16 49.33
N SER A 65 -51.32 7.72 48.06
CA SER A 65 -51.97 6.47 47.67
C SER A 65 -51.20 5.24 48.18
N THR A 66 -51.84 4.07 48.20
CA THR A 66 -51.11 2.80 48.25
C THR A 66 -50.18 2.72 47.03
N PRO A 67 -48.86 2.48 47.22
CA PRO A 67 -47.94 2.42 46.09
C PRO A 67 -48.20 1.19 45.20
N VAL A 68 -47.98 1.36 43.90
CA VAL A 68 -48.01 0.26 42.92
C VAL A 68 -46.66 0.17 42.21
N SER A 69 -46.21 -1.04 41.90
CA SER A 69 -44.89 -1.27 41.32
C SER A 69 -44.97 -2.07 40.03
N PHE A 70 -44.02 -1.83 39.14
CA PHE A 70 -43.78 -2.65 37.95
C PHE A 70 -42.28 -2.86 37.76
N SER A 71 -41.90 -3.93 37.07
CA SER A 71 -40.53 -4.22 36.70
C SER A 71 -40.35 -4.37 35.19
N PHE A 72 -39.12 -4.11 34.74
CA PHE A 72 -38.68 -4.32 33.36
C PHE A 72 -37.17 -4.60 33.35
N THR A 73 -36.68 -5.21 32.28
CA THR A 73 -35.25 -5.45 32.06
C THR A 73 -34.78 -4.64 30.87
N VAL A 74 -33.68 -3.90 31.03
CA VAL A 74 -32.91 -3.38 29.90
C VAL A 74 -31.82 -4.39 29.59
N GLN A 75 -31.72 -4.84 28.34
CA GLN A 75 -30.72 -5.82 27.93
C GLN A 75 -30.09 -5.42 26.61
N ASP A 76 -28.97 -6.05 26.29
CA ASP A 76 -28.36 -5.99 24.97
C ASP A 76 -28.39 -7.40 24.38
N SER A 77 -29.20 -7.59 23.34
CA SER A 77 -29.32 -8.86 22.62
C SER A 77 -28.79 -8.79 21.19
N ILE A 78 -28.23 -7.65 20.78
CA ILE A 78 -27.78 -7.42 19.41
C ILE A 78 -26.34 -7.87 19.32
N ALA A 79 -26.06 -8.83 18.43
CA ALA A 79 -24.70 -9.28 18.20
C ALA A 79 -23.85 -8.21 17.50
N PRO A 80 -22.53 -8.14 17.79
CA PRO A 80 -21.62 -7.26 17.09
C PRO A 80 -21.46 -7.67 15.63
N THR A 81 -21.09 -6.73 14.79
CA THR A 81 -20.63 -6.99 13.42
C THR A 81 -19.15 -7.39 13.43
N LEU A 82 -18.76 -8.24 12.47
CA LEU A 82 -17.39 -8.74 12.31
C LEU A 82 -17.02 -8.71 10.82
N THR A 83 -15.84 -8.19 10.49
CA THR A 83 -15.31 -8.18 9.12
C THR A 83 -13.82 -8.49 9.14
N LEU A 84 -13.37 -9.43 8.30
CA LEU A 84 -11.94 -9.68 8.09
C LEU A 84 -11.33 -8.50 7.33
N THR A 85 -10.26 -7.92 7.86
CA THR A 85 -9.53 -6.81 7.23
C THR A 85 -8.23 -7.26 6.61
N ALA A 86 -7.73 -8.44 6.99
CA ALA A 86 -6.61 -9.11 6.33
C ALA A 86 -6.75 -10.63 6.48
N ALA A 87 -6.58 -11.36 5.38
CA ALA A 87 -6.48 -12.82 5.33
C ALA A 87 -5.11 -13.22 4.77
N PRO A 88 -4.54 -14.37 5.18
CA PRO A 88 -3.29 -14.85 4.63
C PRO A 88 -3.46 -15.32 3.17
N PRO A 89 -2.36 -15.48 2.42
CA PRO A 89 -2.37 -16.19 1.14
C PRO A 89 -2.91 -17.62 1.29
N THR A 90 -3.45 -18.17 0.20
CA THR A 90 -3.98 -19.55 0.17
C THR A 90 -2.91 -20.61 0.43
N THR A 91 -1.64 -20.29 0.14
CA THR A 91 -0.47 -21.12 0.43
C THR A 91 0.63 -20.29 1.10
N VAL A 92 1.22 -20.82 2.16
CA VAL A 92 2.33 -20.19 2.90
C VAL A 92 3.46 -21.21 3.04
N GLU A 93 4.68 -20.89 2.64
CA GLU A 93 5.80 -21.81 2.82
C GLU A 93 6.33 -21.80 4.25
N ALA A 94 6.65 -22.99 4.78
CA ALA A 94 7.23 -23.13 6.10
C ALA A 94 8.64 -22.53 6.18
N SER A 95 8.87 -21.59 7.10
CA SER A 95 10.20 -21.02 7.34
C SER A 95 11.09 -21.93 8.21
N SER A 96 10.53 -23.00 8.77
CA SER A 96 11.26 -23.98 9.58
C SER A 96 10.52 -25.31 9.63
N ALA A 97 11.14 -26.32 10.26
CA ALA A 97 10.47 -27.58 10.57
C ALA A 97 9.19 -27.42 11.44
N ALA A 98 9.04 -26.29 12.15
CA ALA A 98 7.85 -25.98 12.93
C ALA A 98 6.69 -25.43 12.08
N GLY A 99 6.94 -25.02 10.83
CA GLY A 99 5.95 -24.44 9.93
C GLY A 99 6.20 -22.97 9.59
N ALA A 100 5.13 -22.21 9.34
CA ALA A 100 5.16 -20.79 8.94
C ALA A 100 4.39 -19.91 9.92
N ALA A 101 4.88 -18.69 10.19
CA ALA A 101 4.11 -17.67 10.89
C ALA A 101 3.04 -17.08 9.97
N VAL A 102 1.79 -17.00 10.43
CA VAL A 102 0.66 -16.56 9.59
C VAL A 102 -0.08 -15.41 10.24
N SER A 103 -0.20 -14.31 9.51
CA SER A 103 -0.85 -13.08 9.97
C SER A 103 -2.24 -12.92 9.36
N PHE A 104 -3.17 -12.43 10.18
CA PHE A 104 -4.55 -12.12 9.81
C PHE A 104 -5.10 -11.02 10.73
N ALA A 105 -6.15 -10.32 10.30
CA ALA A 105 -6.76 -9.24 11.07
C ALA A 105 -8.27 -9.15 10.82
N ALA A 106 -9.00 -8.64 11.81
CA ALA A 106 -10.42 -8.38 11.72
C ALA A 106 -10.77 -7.07 12.44
N SER A 107 -11.91 -6.50 12.05
CA SER A 107 -12.53 -5.34 12.68
C SER A 107 -13.93 -5.69 13.17
N THR A 108 -14.37 -4.98 14.21
CA THR A 108 -15.68 -5.17 14.85
C THR A 108 -16.39 -3.83 14.98
N GLY A 109 -17.72 -3.90 15.08
CA GLY A 109 -18.55 -2.73 15.40
C GLY A 109 -19.79 -3.18 16.14
N ASP A 110 -20.17 -2.41 17.16
CA ASP A 110 -21.39 -2.62 17.93
C ASP A 110 -21.97 -1.29 18.43
N GLY A 111 -23.29 -1.25 18.64
CA GLY A 111 -24.00 -0.03 19.07
C GLY A 111 -23.94 0.20 20.58
N VAL A 112 -23.71 -0.83 21.37
CA VAL A 112 -23.73 -0.82 22.84
C VAL A 112 -22.33 -1.02 23.42
N ASP A 113 -21.52 -1.88 22.83
CA ASP A 113 -20.14 -2.15 23.20
C ASP A 113 -19.15 -1.42 22.26
N PRO A 114 -18.37 -0.44 22.76
CA PRO A 114 -17.40 0.27 21.93
C PRO A 114 -16.16 -0.57 21.56
N ALA A 115 -15.95 -1.75 22.18
CA ALA A 115 -14.79 -2.59 21.91
C ALA A 115 -15.10 -4.10 21.97
N PRO A 116 -15.92 -4.63 21.04
CA PRO A 116 -16.21 -6.06 20.99
C PRO A 116 -14.93 -6.89 20.80
N ARG A 117 -14.75 -7.94 21.60
CA ARG A 117 -13.56 -8.80 21.54
C ARG A 117 -13.66 -9.78 20.37
N VAL A 118 -12.56 -10.01 19.65
CA VAL A 118 -12.48 -11.04 18.61
C VAL A 118 -11.71 -12.24 19.13
N VAL A 119 -12.23 -13.44 18.86
CA VAL A 119 -11.55 -14.71 19.14
C VAL A 119 -11.37 -15.45 17.82
N PHE A 120 -10.12 -15.81 17.51
CA PHE A 120 -9.78 -16.67 16.36
C PHE A 120 -9.56 -18.10 16.84
N ARG A 121 -10.11 -19.08 16.13
CA ARG A 121 -9.94 -20.50 16.43
C ARG A 121 -9.59 -21.33 15.22
N ALA A 122 -8.67 -22.27 15.39
CA ALA A 122 -8.44 -23.38 14.48
C ALA A 122 -8.98 -24.65 15.13
N GLY A 123 -10.15 -25.11 14.69
CA GLY A 123 -10.93 -26.09 15.45
C GLY A 123 -11.28 -25.56 16.84
N ASP A 124 -10.90 -26.29 17.89
CA ASP A 124 -11.14 -25.88 19.28
C ASP A 124 -10.04 -24.98 19.86
N ALA A 125 -8.88 -24.87 19.20
CA ALA A 125 -7.74 -24.13 19.72
C ALA A 125 -7.87 -22.63 19.41
N VAL A 126 -7.66 -21.78 20.42
CA VAL A 126 -7.53 -20.33 20.21
C VAL A 126 -6.16 -20.05 19.57
N VAL A 127 -6.16 -19.29 18.48
CA VAL A 127 -4.95 -18.92 17.74
C VAL A 127 -4.80 -17.41 17.70
N SER A 128 -3.57 -16.93 17.51
CA SER A 128 -3.27 -15.51 17.39
C SER A 128 -2.65 -15.19 16.03
N SER A 129 -2.89 -13.97 15.55
CA SER A 129 -2.20 -13.46 14.36
C SER A 129 -0.69 -13.44 14.57
N GLY A 130 0.07 -13.90 13.57
CA GLY A 130 1.51 -14.06 13.62
C GLY A 130 1.99 -15.39 14.26
N GLN A 131 1.08 -16.25 14.72
CA GLN A 131 1.44 -17.55 15.27
C GLN A 131 1.98 -18.49 14.18
N THR A 132 2.90 -19.40 14.55
CA THR A 132 3.38 -20.47 13.68
C THR A 132 2.34 -21.59 13.52
N PHE A 133 1.98 -21.91 12.28
CA PHE A 133 1.15 -23.06 11.90
C PHE A 133 2.02 -24.12 11.23
N ALA A 134 1.84 -25.39 11.63
CA ALA A 134 2.56 -26.52 11.07
C ALA A 134 2.18 -26.80 9.61
N LEU A 135 2.94 -27.64 8.92
CA LEU A 135 2.62 -28.10 7.57
C LEU A 135 1.21 -28.71 7.47
N GLY A 136 0.50 -28.42 6.37
CA GLY A 136 -0.85 -28.90 6.09
C GLY A 136 -1.87 -27.77 5.93
N THR A 137 -3.12 -28.15 5.64
CA THR A 137 -4.23 -27.20 5.48
C THR A 137 -4.81 -26.82 6.83
N HIS A 138 -5.06 -25.54 7.01
CA HIS A 138 -5.65 -24.94 8.21
C HIS A 138 -6.89 -24.15 7.84
N SER A 139 -7.86 -24.17 8.74
CA SER A 139 -9.05 -23.33 8.68
C SER A 139 -9.15 -22.57 9.99
N VAL A 140 -9.21 -21.24 9.91
CA VAL A 140 -9.35 -20.36 11.07
C VAL A 140 -10.69 -19.67 11.00
N THR A 141 -11.43 -19.73 12.11
CA THR A 141 -12.73 -19.10 12.28
C THR A 141 -12.63 -17.96 13.30
N ALA A 142 -13.05 -16.78 12.91
CA ALA A 142 -13.16 -15.61 13.77
C ALA A 142 -14.60 -15.46 14.28
N THR A 143 -14.75 -15.09 15.55
CA THR A 143 -16.05 -14.74 16.16
C THR A 143 -15.85 -13.54 17.08
N ALA A 144 -16.67 -12.50 16.90
CA ALA A 144 -16.69 -11.35 17.78
C ALA A 144 -17.73 -11.55 18.89
N PHE A 145 -17.44 -11.01 20.07
CA PHE A 145 -18.33 -11.04 21.21
C PHE A 145 -18.39 -9.65 21.84
N ASP A 146 -19.59 -9.16 22.11
CA ASP A 146 -19.78 -7.94 22.89
C ASP A 146 -19.64 -8.19 24.40
N ALA A 147 -19.84 -7.14 25.19
CA ALA A 147 -19.85 -7.13 26.64
C ALA A 147 -21.04 -7.91 27.26
N ALA A 148 -22.17 -8.02 26.55
CA ALA A 148 -23.33 -8.81 26.96
C ALA A 148 -23.16 -10.31 26.68
N GLY A 149 -22.17 -10.68 25.87
CA GLY A 149 -21.85 -12.04 25.48
C GLY A 149 -22.53 -12.49 24.19
N ASN A 150 -23.19 -11.61 23.44
CA ASN A 150 -23.74 -11.97 22.13
C ASN A 150 -22.59 -12.19 21.14
N ALA A 151 -22.76 -13.17 20.25
CA ALA A 151 -21.73 -13.57 19.31
C ALA A 151 -22.11 -13.15 17.89
N SER A 152 -21.16 -12.59 17.15
CA SER A 152 -21.32 -12.29 15.72
C SER A 152 -21.56 -13.57 14.92
N THR A 153 -22.08 -13.43 13.69
CA THR A 153 -21.92 -14.49 12.70
C THR A 153 -20.42 -14.78 12.50
N PRO A 154 -19.97 -16.05 12.59
CA PRO A 154 -18.56 -16.37 12.39
C PRO A 154 -18.12 -16.16 10.93
N VAL A 155 -16.86 -15.79 10.74
CA VAL A 155 -16.22 -15.69 9.41
C VAL A 155 -14.97 -16.55 9.41
N SER A 156 -14.77 -17.35 8.36
CA SER A 156 -13.65 -18.29 8.26
C SER A 156 -12.78 -18.01 7.04
N PHE A 157 -11.52 -18.40 7.12
CA PHE A 157 -10.57 -18.41 6.00
C PHE A 157 -9.68 -19.66 6.07
N ASP A 158 -9.25 -20.13 4.91
CA ASP A 158 -8.43 -21.33 4.76
C ASP A 158 -7.07 -20.98 4.14
N PHE A 159 -6.03 -21.68 4.58
CA PHE A 159 -4.69 -21.60 3.99
C PHE A 159 -3.96 -22.94 4.15
N THR A 160 -2.94 -23.18 3.33
CA THR A 160 -2.10 -24.38 3.43
C THR A 160 -0.67 -23.99 3.69
N VAL A 161 -0.08 -24.54 4.76
CA VAL A 161 1.35 -24.43 5.01
C VAL A 161 2.06 -25.57 4.29
N THR A 162 2.91 -25.25 3.31
CA THR A 162 3.62 -26.25 2.50
C THR A 162 5.08 -26.34 2.91
N THR A 163 5.71 -27.46 2.59
CA THR A 163 7.17 -27.55 2.66
C THR A 163 7.75 -26.56 1.68
N PRO A 164 8.89 -25.91 1.99
CA PRO A 164 9.63 -25.18 0.99
C PRO A 164 9.87 -26.09 -0.22
N VAL A 165 9.53 -25.61 -1.40
CA VAL A 165 9.93 -26.30 -2.63
C VAL A 165 11.46 -26.27 -2.66
N ALA A 166 12.11 -27.41 -2.91
CA ALA A 166 13.56 -27.41 -3.04
C ALA A 166 13.98 -26.43 -4.14
N PRO A 167 15.00 -25.59 -3.90
CA PRO A 167 15.40 -24.57 -4.87
C PRO A 167 15.61 -25.20 -6.23
N ALA A 168 14.91 -24.71 -7.25
CA ALA A 168 15.11 -25.22 -8.59
C ALA A 168 16.58 -24.98 -8.97
N THR A 169 17.27 -26.05 -9.36
CA THR A 169 18.69 -26.03 -9.69
C THR A 169 18.88 -26.15 -11.19
N ALA A 170 19.59 -25.20 -11.79
CA ALA A 170 20.05 -25.28 -13.18
C ALA A 170 21.58 -25.45 -13.20
N THR A 171 22.05 -26.42 -13.99
CA THR A 171 23.48 -26.67 -14.20
C THR A 171 23.86 -26.31 -15.62
N PHE A 172 24.94 -25.53 -15.76
CA PHE A 172 25.48 -25.07 -17.01
C PHE A 172 26.90 -25.61 -17.18
N ASP A 173 27.27 -25.97 -18.40
CA ASP A 173 28.60 -26.48 -18.78
C ASP A 173 29.58 -25.35 -19.16
N PHE A 174 29.19 -24.10 -18.92
CA PHE A 174 29.99 -22.90 -19.11
C PHE A 174 30.13 -22.10 -17.82
N ALA A 175 31.03 -21.11 -17.84
CA ALA A 175 31.30 -20.21 -16.72
C ALA A 175 30.32 -19.03 -16.72
N LEU A 176 29.90 -18.51 -15.55
CA LEU A 176 29.05 -17.31 -15.46
C LEU A 176 29.71 -16.12 -16.16
N SER A 177 31.04 -16.02 -16.07
CA SER A 177 31.85 -15.00 -16.75
C SER A 177 31.78 -15.04 -18.29
N GLN A 178 31.22 -16.11 -18.88
CA GLN A 178 30.99 -16.27 -20.31
C GLN A 178 29.53 -16.05 -20.70
N ALA A 179 28.65 -15.86 -19.71
CA ALA A 179 27.23 -15.68 -19.92
C ALA A 179 26.85 -14.19 -19.93
N SER A 180 25.68 -13.89 -20.50
CA SER A 180 25.04 -12.59 -20.34
C SER A 180 23.63 -12.76 -19.79
N LEU A 181 23.22 -11.83 -18.92
CA LEU A 181 21.90 -11.85 -18.31
C LEU A 181 20.98 -10.87 -19.05
N ARG A 182 19.78 -11.35 -19.41
CA ARG A 182 18.72 -10.51 -19.95
C ARG A 182 17.49 -10.60 -19.05
N GLN A 183 17.11 -9.46 -18.47
CA GLN A 183 15.89 -9.35 -17.67
C GLN A 183 14.80 -8.63 -18.47
N ALA A 184 13.60 -9.20 -18.43
CA ALA A 184 12.36 -8.59 -18.90
C ALA A 184 11.29 -8.73 -17.81
N PRO A 185 10.22 -7.92 -17.83
CA PRO A 185 9.11 -8.12 -16.91
C PRO A 185 8.59 -9.55 -17.03
N GLY A 186 8.51 -10.29 -15.93
CA GLY A 186 8.04 -11.67 -15.96
C GLY A 186 9.09 -12.74 -16.30
N HIS A 187 10.31 -12.37 -16.72
CA HIS A 187 11.21 -13.33 -17.37
C HIS A 187 12.70 -12.98 -17.22
N ILE A 188 13.49 -13.93 -16.70
CA ILE A 188 14.95 -13.85 -16.63
C ILE A 188 15.54 -14.88 -17.59
N ALA A 189 16.37 -14.41 -18.52
CA ALA A 189 17.07 -15.25 -19.47
C ALA A 189 18.57 -15.19 -19.23
N LEU A 190 19.22 -16.35 -19.15
CA LEU A 190 20.66 -16.47 -19.20
C LEU A 190 21.08 -16.89 -20.61
N ILE A 191 21.99 -16.14 -21.23
CA ILE A 191 22.47 -16.41 -22.58
C ILE A 191 23.90 -16.94 -22.50
N GLY A 192 24.10 -18.19 -22.92
CA GLY A 192 25.40 -18.85 -22.91
C GLY A 192 26.35 -18.38 -24.01
N PRO A 193 27.62 -18.82 -24.00
CA PRO A 193 28.63 -18.45 -25.00
C PRO A 193 28.31 -18.95 -26.42
N ASP A 194 27.44 -19.95 -26.55
CA ASP A 194 26.90 -20.45 -27.81
C ASP A 194 25.72 -19.62 -28.36
N GLY A 195 25.27 -18.62 -27.61
CA GLY A 195 24.13 -17.76 -27.93
C GLY A 195 22.77 -18.39 -27.58
N LEU A 196 22.73 -19.57 -26.95
CA LEU A 196 21.47 -20.16 -26.50
C LEU A 196 20.92 -19.42 -25.29
N SER A 197 19.61 -19.16 -25.31
CA SER A 197 18.87 -18.50 -24.23
C SER A 197 18.21 -19.55 -23.35
N HIS A 198 18.49 -19.51 -22.06
CA HIS A 198 17.91 -20.37 -21.03
C HIS A 198 16.97 -19.53 -20.17
N ASP A 199 15.69 -19.92 -20.08
CA ASP A 199 14.77 -19.32 -19.10
C ASP A 199 15.15 -19.84 -17.71
N VAL A 200 15.48 -18.89 -16.83
CA VAL A 200 15.92 -19.17 -15.47
C VAL A 200 15.07 -18.44 -14.43
N THR A 201 13.87 -18.00 -14.82
CA THR A 201 12.98 -17.17 -13.98
C THR A 201 12.64 -17.82 -12.65
N ALA A 202 12.46 -19.14 -12.63
CA ALA A 202 12.11 -19.90 -11.43
C ALA A 202 13.31 -20.65 -10.82
N VAL A 203 14.55 -20.36 -11.27
CA VAL A 203 15.77 -21.03 -10.79
C VAL A 203 16.35 -20.26 -9.61
N GLU A 204 16.73 -20.99 -8.57
CA GLU A 204 17.28 -20.43 -7.34
C GLU A 204 18.72 -20.84 -7.11
N THR A 205 19.15 -21.99 -7.63
CA THR A 205 20.56 -22.41 -7.58
C THR A 205 21.09 -22.59 -8.99
N PHE A 206 22.17 -21.87 -9.30
CA PHE A 206 22.83 -21.90 -10.60
C PHE A 206 24.22 -22.49 -10.42
N VAL A 207 24.48 -23.62 -11.08
CA VAL A 207 25.77 -24.28 -11.04
C VAL A 207 26.49 -24.00 -12.35
N PHE A 208 27.53 -23.18 -12.30
CA PHE A 208 28.42 -22.89 -13.41
C PHE A 208 29.74 -23.64 -13.24
N THR A 209 30.57 -23.67 -14.28
CA THR A 209 31.89 -24.28 -14.19
C THR A 209 32.87 -23.48 -13.33
N ASP A 210 32.59 -22.19 -13.09
CA ASP A 210 33.40 -21.27 -12.29
C ASP A 210 32.79 -20.92 -10.91
N GLY A 211 31.67 -21.55 -10.53
CA GLY A 211 31.10 -21.40 -9.18
C GLY A 211 29.62 -21.74 -9.08
N VAL A 212 29.05 -21.51 -7.89
CA VAL A 212 27.61 -21.71 -7.64
C VAL A 212 27.00 -20.41 -7.15
N VAL A 213 25.96 -19.94 -7.83
CA VAL A 213 25.11 -18.84 -7.36
C VAL A 213 23.92 -19.44 -6.63
N ARG A 214 23.65 -18.99 -5.41
CA ARG A 214 22.42 -19.26 -4.68
C ARG A 214 21.69 -17.93 -4.57
N GLN A 215 20.50 -17.85 -5.14
CA GLN A 215 19.63 -16.68 -5.02
C GLN A 215 19.07 -16.60 -3.60
N LYS A 216 18.95 -15.37 -3.08
CA LYS A 216 18.19 -15.02 -1.87
C LYS A 216 18.70 -15.73 -0.61
N ASP A 217 20.00 -16.01 -0.51
CA ASP A 217 20.54 -16.80 0.59
C ASP A 217 20.76 -16.00 1.89
N ALA A 218 20.73 -14.66 1.88
CA ALA A 218 20.58 -13.85 3.10
C ALA A 218 19.76 -12.56 2.97
N ALA A 219 19.91 -11.75 1.91
CA ALA A 219 19.15 -10.51 1.73
C ALA A 219 18.27 -10.56 0.46
N PRO A 220 16.94 -10.75 0.59
CA PRO A 220 16.04 -10.95 -0.56
C PRO A 220 15.98 -9.82 -1.60
N LEU A 221 16.51 -8.64 -1.25
CA LEU A 221 16.57 -7.46 -2.11
C LEU A 221 17.86 -7.38 -2.95
N VAL A 222 18.88 -8.19 -2.64
CA VAL A 222 20.01 -8.38 -3.53
C VAL A 222 19.68 -9.58 -4.41
N ASP A 223 19.79 -9.37 -5.72
CA ASP A 223 19.61 -10.44 -6.70
C ASP A 223 21.00 -10.97 -7.05
N ASP A 224 21.39 -12.10 -6.47
CA ASP A 224 22.78 -12.59 -6.53
C ASP A 224 23.24 -12.87 -7.96
N LEU A 225 22.36 -13.43 -8.79
CA LEU A 225 22.68 -13.69 -10.19
C LEU A 225 22.90 -12.38 -10.95
N PHE A 226 22.01 -11.40 -10.75
CA PHE A 226 22.18 -10.06 -11.33
C PHE A 226 23.47 -9.41 -10.85
N TYR A 227 23.73 -9.46 -9.54
CA TYR A 227 24.85 -8.81 -8.92
C TYR A 227 26.17 -9.39 -9.42
N TYR A 228 26.33 -10.71 -9.42
CA TYR A 228 27.55 -11.35 -9.94
C TYR A 228 27.72 -11.16 -11.45
N ALA A 229 26.64 -11.19 -12.23
CA ALA A 229 26.72 -10.96 -13.68
C ALA A 229 27.15 -9.52 -14.01
N ALA A 230 26.69 -8.54 -13.23
CA ALA A 230 27.08 -7.13 -13.38
C ALA A 230 28.47 -6.83 -12.79
N ASN A 231 28.95 -7.65 -11.84
CA ASN A 231 30.17 -7.43 -11.08
C ASN A 231 31.12 -8.64 -11.14
N PRO A 232 31.77 -8.90 -12.30
CA PRO A 232 32.63 -10.07 -12.46
C PRO A 232 33.82 -10.11 -11.49
N ASP A 233 34.27 -8.96 -10.98
CA ASP A 233 35.32 -8.87 -9.98
C ASP A 233 34.91 -9.47 -8.64
N VAL A 234 33.66 -9.24 -8.21
CA VAL A 234 33.09 -9.82 -6.97
C VAL A 234 32.95 -11.33 -7.12
N TRP A 235 32.43 -11.77 -8.26
CA TRP A 235 32.30 -13.19 -8.61
C TRP A 235 33.67 -13.90 -8.63
N GLN A 236 34.66 -13.34 -9.32
CA GLN A 236 36.00 -13.92 -9.41
C GLN A 236 36.71 -13.97 -8.06
N ALA A 237 36.45 -12.99 -7.20
CA ALA A 237 36.96 -12.97 -5.83
C ALA A 237 36.22 -13.95 -4.90
N GLN A 238 35.11 -14.56 -5.36
CA GLN A 238 34.23 -15.45 -4.58
C GLN A 238 33.75 -14.78 -3.29
N ILE A 239 33.47 -13.48 -3.37
CA ILE A 239 32.90 -12.72 -2.26
C ILE A 239 31.39 -12.82 -2.37
N ASP A 240 30.75 -13.13 -1.24
CA ASP A 240 29.30 -13.13 -1.09
C ASP A 240 28.67 -11.78 -1.53
N ALA A 241 27.65 -11.82 -2.39
CA ALA A 241 27.05 -10.63 -3.00
C ALA A 241 26.35 -9.75 -1.96
N ASP A 242 25.58 -10.36 -1.04
CA ASP A 242 24.92 -9.67 0.07
C ASP A 242 25.93 -8.92 0.94
N ALA A 243 26.99 -9.62 1.38
CA ALA A 243 28.05 -9.03 2.18
C ALA A 243 28.83 -7.96 1.41
N HIS A 244 29.12 -8.20 0.12
CA HIS A 244 29.82 -7.22 -0.71
C HIS A 244 29.00 -5.95 -0.88
N TYR A 245 27.71 -6.06 -1.20
CA TYR A 245 26.84 -4.90 -1.37
C TYR A 245 26.80 -4.07 -0.10
N ALA A 246 26.48 -4.69 1.04
CA ALA A 246 26.35 -4.01 2.33
C ALA A 246 27.66 -3.34 2.79
N ALA A 247 28.81 -3.96 2.51
CA ALA A 247 30.11 -3.44 2.93
C ALA A 247 30.70 -2.40 1.95
N TYR A 248 30.53 -2.59 0.65
CA TYR A 248 31.25 -1.83 -0.39
C TYR A 248 30.34 -1.40 -1.54
N GLY A 249 29.53 -2.33 -2.06
CA GLY A 249 28.82 -2.16 -3.32
C GLY A 249 27.96 -0.90 -3.38
N TRP A 250 27.22 -0.58 -2.32
CA TRP A 250 26.39 0.63 -2.31
C TRP A 250 27.22 1.93 -2.32
N ARG A 251 28.43 1.92 -1.75
CA ARG A 251 29.37 3.06 -1.77
C ARG A 251 30.03 3.22 -3.11
N GLU A 252 30.22 2.10 -3.81
CA GLU A 252 30.74 2.04 -5.18
C GLU A 252 29.66 2.34 -6.23
N GLY A 253 28.39 2.51 -5.82
CA GLY A 253 27.28 2.81 -6.72
C GLY A 253 26.76 1.60 -7.50
N ARG A 254 27.15 0.37 -7.13
CA ARG A 254 26.68 -0.86 -7.78
C ARG A 254 25.21 -1.09 -7.44
N ASP A 255 24.41 -1.55 -8.39
CA ASP A 255 22.99 -1.82 -8.18
C ASP A 255 22.77 -3.24 -7.60
N PRO A 256 21.92 -3.42 -6.58
CA PRO A 256 21.70 -4.73 -5.95
C PRO A 256 20.73 -5.62 -6.75
N ASN A 257 19.86 -5.01 -7.56
CA ASN A 257 18.91 -5.69 -8.44
C ASN A 257 18.49 -4.73 -9.58
N ALA A 258 17.83 -5.24 -10.61
CA ALA A 258 17.43 -4.44 -11.77
C ALA A 258 16.35 -3.37 -11.51
N ALA A 259 15.68 -3.42 -10.36
CA ALA A 259 14.63 -2.48 -9.95
C ALA A 259 15.09 -1.51 -8.86
N PHE A 260 16.39 -1.44 -8.57
CA PHE A 260 16.97 -0.51 -7.61
C PHE A 260 18.24 0.13 -8.17
N SER A 261 18.25 1.45 -8.32
CA SER A 261 19.44 2.20 -8.70
C SER A 261 20.10 2.81 -7.47
N THR A 262 21.23 2.27 -7.03
CA THR A 262 21.98 2.78 -5.88
C THR A 262 22.41 4.23 -6.10
N GLY A 263 23.02 4.50 -7.26
CA GLY A 263 23.50 5.84 -7.61
C GLY A 263 22.37 6.85 -7.72
N GLY A 264 21.31 6.49 -8.46
CA GLY A 264 20.13 7.32 -8.66
C GLY A 264 19.36 7.58 -7.37
N TYR A 265 19.14 6.55 -6.54
CA TYR A 265 18.44 6.69 -5.27
C TYR A 265 19.17 7.63 -4.33
N LEU A 266 20.48 7.48 -4.15
CA LEU A 266 21.26 8.37 -3.31
C LEU A 266 21.31 9.81 -3.84
N ALA A 267 21.26 10.01 -5.17
CA ALA A 267 21.18 11.35 -5.75
C ALA A 267 19.81 11.98 -5.51
N ALA A 268 18.73 11.21 -5.66
CA ALA A 268 17.37 11.66 -5.42
C ALA A 268 17.05 11.88 -3.92
N ASN A 269 17.87 11.30 -3.04
CA ASN A 269 17.70 11.35 -1.59
C ASN A 269 19.00 11.84 -0.92
N PRO A 270 19.36 13.13 -1.11
CA PRO A 270 20.66 13.67 -0.69
C PRO A 270 20.90 13.57 0.82
N GLU A 271 19.86 13.56 1.64
CA GLU A 271 19.95 13.36 3.08
C GLU A 271 20.34 11.92 3.48
N VAL A 272 19.93 10.92 2.70
CA VAL A 272 20.37 9.52 2.88
C VAL A 272 21.87 9.41 2.56
N ALA A 273 22.29 10.05 1.46
CA ALA A 273 23.69 10.13 1.08
C ALA A 273 24.54 10.88 2.11
N ALA A 274 24.06 12.03 2.61
CA ALA A 274 24.76 12.83 3.61
C ALA A 274 24.88 12.11 4.96
N ALA A 275 23.87 11.33 5.34
CA ALA A 275 23.90 10.50 6.54
C ALA A 275 24.77 9.24 6.39
N GLY A 276 25.22 8.92 5.18
CA GLY A 276 26.02 7.72 4.90
C GLY A 276 25.26 6.42 5.16
N LEU A 277 23.94 6.44 4.97
CA LEU A 277 23.09 5.28 5.15
C LEU A 277 23.11 4.39 3.91
N ASP A 278 23.03 3.09 4.13
CA ASP A 278 22.82 2.12 3.05
C ASP A 278 21.46 2.40 2.38
N PRO A 279 21.43 2.70 1.07
CA PRO A 279 20.21 3.11 0.38
C PRO A 279 19.18 1.99 0.27
N LEU A 280 19.61 0.72 0.12
CA LEU A 280 18.70 -0.41 0.02
C LEU A 280 18.03 -0.67 1.37
N VAL A 281 18.80 -0.60 2.46
CA VAL A 281 18.27 -0.72 3.83
C VAL A 281 17.34 0.45 4.15
N HIS A 282 17.73 1.68 3.81
CA HIS A 282 16.89 2.86 4.00
C HIS A 282 15.56 2.72 3.27
N PHE A 283 15.60 2.32 1.99
CA PHE A 283 14.39 2.09 1.20
C PHE A 283 13.47 1.07 1.88
N ALA A 284 13.99 -0.12 2.20
CA ALA A 284 13.22 -1.22 2.77
C ALA A 284 12.55 -0.87 4.12
N GLN A 285 13.21 -0.04 4.93
CA GLN A 285 12.73 0.33 6.27
C GLN A 285 11.78 1.53 6.27
N ALA A 286 12.08 2.55 5.46
CA ALA A 286 11.42 3.84 5.49
C ALA A 286 11.07 4.39 4.10
N GLY A 287 11.98 4.28 3.14
CA GLY A 287 11.87 5.04 1.89
C GLY A 287 10.61 4.75 1.07
N TRP A 288 10.18 3.49 0.97
CA TRP A 288 8.93 3.18 0.24
C TRP A 288 7.68 3.72 0.96
N LYS A 289 7.70 3.82 2.29
CA LYS A 289 6.59 4.41 3.08
C LYS A 289 6.48 5.91 2.89
N GLU A 290 7.57 6.53 2.47
CA GLU A 290 7.66 7.94 2.11
C GLU A 290 7.39 8.19 0.63
N GLY A 291 7.02 7.15 -0.14
CA GLY A 291 6.74 7.23 -1.57
C GLY A 291 7.99 7.51 -2.43
N ARG A 292 9.18 7.08 -1.98
CA ARG A 292 10.42 7.27 -2.74
C ARG A 292 10.64 6.13 -3.72
N ASP A 293 10.84 6.43 -4.99
CA ASP A 293 11.10 5.41 -6.00
C ASP A 293 12.53 4.85 -5.95
N PRO A 294 12.71 3.52 -6.04
CA PRO A 294 14.01 2.88 -6.00
C PRO A 294 14.76 2.94 -7.33
N ALA A 295 14.06 3.05 -8.46
CA ALA A 295 14.64 3.10 -9.80
C ALA A 295 13.69 3.82 -10.78
N ALA A 296 14.21 4.26 -11.94
CA ALA A 296 13.40 4.92 -12.96
C ALA A 296 12.26 4.04 -13.50
N GLY A 297 12.45 2.72 -13.47
CA GLY A 297 11.48 1.73 -13.91
C GLY A 297 10.57 1.21 -12.81
N PHE A 298 10.57 1.79 -11.61
CA PHE A 298 9.77 1.33 -10.47
C PHE A 298 9.10 2.50 -9.74
N ASP A 299 7.78 2.59 -9.84
CA ASP A 299 6.98 3.58 -9.11
C ASP A 299 6.29 2.95 -7.89
N VAL A 300 6.64 3.42 -6.70
CA VAL A 300 6.13 2.83 -5.45
C VAL A 300 4.62 3.01 -5.27
N GLU A 301 4.11 4.22 -5.47
CA GLU A 301 2.69 4.51 -5.23
C GLU A 301 1.81 3.83 -6.26
N LEU A 302 2.22 3.82 -7.53
CA LEU A 302 1.52 3.18 -8.62
C LEU A 302 1.54 1.65 -8.48
N TYR A 303 2.65 1.09 -8.01
CA TYR A 303 2.72 -0.33 -7.67
C TYR A 303 1.70 -0.66 -6.57
N LEU A 304 1.71 0.06 -5.46
CA LEU A 304 0.79 -0.16 -4.34
C LEU A 304 -0.68 0.10 -4.71
N ALA A 305 -0.96 1.03 -5.62
CA ALA A 305 -2.32 1.28 -6.13
C ALA A 305 -2.86 0.11 -6.95
N ARG A 306 -1.99 -0.59 -7.70
CA ARG A 306 -2.35 -1.79 -8.49
C ARG A 306 -2.33 -3.09 -7.69
N HIS A 307 -1.67 -3.07 -6.53
CA HIS A 307 -1.54 -4.18 -5.59
C HIS A 307 -2.17 -3.84 -4.23
N PRO A 308 -3.50 -3.64 -4.16
CA PRO A 308 -4.18 -3.29 -2.92
C PRO A 308 -4.00 -4.34 -1.81
N GLU A 309 -3.75 -5.61 -2.17
CA GLU A 309 -3.36 -6.68 -1.26
C GLU A 309 -2.03 -6.40 -0.56
N ALA A 310 -1.02 -5.98 -1.32
CA ALA A 310 0.29 -5.62 -0.78
C ALA A 310 0.20 -4.35 0.08
N ARG A 311 -0.58 -3.35 -0.39
CA ARG A 311 -0.86 -2.11 0.36
C ARG A 311 -1.58 -2.38 1.69
N ALA A 312 -2.61 -3.22 1.68
CA ALA A 312 -3.37 -3.55 2.89
C ALA A 312 -2.54 -4.36 3.90
N ALA A 313 -1.66 -5.23 3.41
CA ALA A 313 -0.74 -5.99 4.24
C ALA A 313 0.50 -5.18 4.69
N GLY A 314 0.71 -3.97 4.17
CA GLY A 314 1.85 -3.12 4.47
C GLY A 314 3.19 -3.73 4.04
N LEU A 315 3.18 -4.47 2.92
CA LEU A 315 4.37 -5.12 2.39
C LEU A 315 5.26 -4.11 1.67
N ASP A 316 6.58 -4.29 1.80
CA ASP A 316 7.56 -3.57 0.98
C ASP A 316 7.31 -3.89 -0.52
N PRO A 317 7.00 -2.88 -1.35
CA PRO A 317 6.63 -3.09 -2.74
C PRO A 317 7.78 -3.67 -3.59
N LEU A 318 9.04 -3.31 -3.30
CA LEU A 318 10.18 -3.87 -4.04
C LEU A 318 10.37 -5.34 -3.67
N SER A 319 10.31 -5.67 -2.38
CA SER A 319 10.34 -7.07 -1.92
C SER A 319 9.20 -7.88 -2.55
N HIS A 320 7.98 -7.35 -2.55
CA HIS A 320 6.81 -7.98 -3.16
C HIS A 320 7.00 -8.19 -4.67
N TYR A 321 7.49 -7.18 -5.39
CA TYR A 321 7.79 -7.30 -6.82
C TYR A 321 8.87 -8.33 -7.13
N LEU A 322 9.98 -8.32 -6.37
CA LEU A 322 11.09 -9.24 -6.58
C LEU A 322 10.73 -10.69 -6.24
N ALA A 323 9.82 -10.91 -5.30
CA ALA A 323 9.36 -12.23 -4.86
C ALA A 323 8.23 -12.80 -5.73
N GLN A 324 7.21 -11.99 -6.05
CA GLN A 324 5.97 -12.42 -6.70
C GLN A 324 5.81 -11.78 -8.09
N GLY A 325 6.09 -10.48 -8.20
CA GLY A 325 5.83 -9.73 -9.42
C GLY A 325 6.64 -10.11 -10.64
N ARG A 326 7.88 -10.57 -10.45
CA ARG A 326 8.71 -11.10 -11.54
C ARG A 326 8.22 -12.42 -12.11
N ALA A 327 7.47 -13.24 -11.37
CA ALA A 327 6.90 -14.48 -11.89
C ALA A 327 5.52 -14.25 -12.53
N GLU A 328 4.78 -13.24 -12.06
CA GLU A 328 3.44 -12.89 -12.52
C GLU A 328 3.43 -11.89 -13.69
N GLY A 329 4.61 -11.44 -14.15
CA GLY A 329 4.71 -10.47 -15.25
C GLY A 329 4.26 -9.06 -14.87
N LEU A 330 4.29 -8.72 -13.57
CA LEU A 330 3.92 -7.40 -13.09
C LEU A 330 4.85 -6.35 -13.70
N ALA A 331 4.29 -5.23 -14.12
CA ALA A 331 5.08 -4.09 -14.57
C ALA A 331 5.48 -3.26 -13.35
N ALA A 332 6.78 -3.00 -13.18
CA ALA A 332 7.27 -2.09 -12.14
C ALA A 332 6.83 -0.62 -12.39
N HIS A 333 6.38 -0.32 -13.61
CA HIS A 333 5.95 0.99 -14.10
C HIS A 333 7.03 2.08 -14.01
N ALA A 334 7.17 2.88 -15.07
CA ALA A 334 8.09 4.01 -15.01
C ALA A 334 7.67 4.96 -13.88
N ALA A 335 8.66 5.48 -13.13
CA ALA A 335 8.45 6.45 -12.06
C ALA A 335 7.65 7.66 -12.60
N VAL A 336 6.43 7.83 -12.09
CA VAL A 336 5.58 8.99 -12.27
C VAL A 336 5.69 9.74 -10.96
N GLY A 337 6.70 10.60 -10.84
CA GLY A 337 7.18 11.13 -9.57
C GLY A 337 6.13 11.82 -8.73
N ARG A 338 6.52 12.20 -7.51
CA ARG A 338 5.56 12.60 -6.48
C ARG A 338 4.73 13.81 -6.90
N PRO A 339 3.40 13.82 -6.66
CA PRO A 339 2.53 14.94 -7.03
C PRO A 339 3.01 16.31 -6.50
N ALA A 340 3.63 16.33 -5.32
CA ALA A 340 4.20 17.54 -4.72
C ALA A 340 5.37 18.11 -5.55
N ASP A 341 6.24 17.24 -6.09
CA ASP A 341 7.40 17.65 -6.88
C ASP A 341 6.98 18.15 -8.28
N LEU A 342 5.92 17.54 -8.85
CA LEU A 342 5.38 17.88 -10.17
C LEU A 342 4.56 19.17 -10.21
N ALA A 343 3.84 19.48 -9.13
CA ALA A 343 2.96 20.65 -9.05
C ALA A 343 3.74 21.98 -8.98
N GLU A 344 4.90 21.99 -8.34
CA GLU A 344 5.72 23.21 -8.21
C GLU A 344 6.54 23.53 -9.47
N GLN A 345 6.74 22.57 -10.38
CA GLN A 345 7.76 22.66 -11.44
C GLN A 345 7.23 22.51 -12.85
N GLY A 346 5.92 22.67 -13.06
CA GLY A 346 5.33 22.60 -14.40
C GLY A 346 5.58 21.24 -15.06
N GLY A 347 5.53 20.14 -14.31
CA GLY A 347 5.68 18.79 -14.84
C GLY A 347 7.13 18.32 -15.05
N PHE A 348 8.15 19.04 -14.58
CA PHE A 348 9.49 18.48 -14.45
C PHE A 348 9.57 17.57 -13.22
N ASP A 349 10.04 16.34 -13.42
CA ASP A 349 10.17 15.33 -12.38
C ASP A 349 11.65 15.13 -12.04
N ALA A 350 12.14 15.83 -11.02
CA ALA A 350 13.55 15.78 -10.65
C ALA A 350 13.99 14.38 -10.16
N GLN A 351 13.10 13.65 -9.49
CA GLN A 351 13.38 12.30 -9.00
C GLN A 351 13.53 11.34 -10.17
N ALA A 352 12.53 11.26 -11.06
CA ALA A 352 12.62 10.42 -12.25
C ALA A 352 13.78 10.83 -13.16
N TYR A 353 14.06 12.13 -13.26
CA TYR A 353 15.18 12.63 -14.04
C TYR A 353 16.53 12.15 -13.51
N LEU A 354 16.77 12.21 -12.20
CA LEU A 354 18.00 11.67 -11.58
C LEU A 354 18.08 10.15 -11.70
N LEU A 355 16.96 9.45 -11.51
CA LEU A 355 16.92 7.98 -11.63
C LEU A 355 17.15 7.50 -13.08
N SER A 356 16.76 8.30 -14.08
CA SER A 356 16.90 7.96 -15.50
C SER A 356 18.24 8.41 -16.11
N ASN A 357 18.94 9.34 -15.45
CA ASN A 357 20.15 9.98 -15.97
C ASN A 357 21.28 9.88 -14.94
N LEU A 358 21.91 8.70 -14.87
CA LEU A 358 22.93 8.39 -13.86
C LEU A 358 24.14 9.32 -13.92
N ASP A 359 24.51 9.79 -15.11
CA ASP A 359 25.56 10.79 -15.29
C ASP A 359 25.22 12.13 -14.60
N VAL A 360 23.95 12.55 -14.67
CA VAL A 360 23.46 13.73 -13.96
C VAL A 360 23.35 13.47 -12.46
N ALA A 361 22.95 12.26 -12.07
CA ALA A 361 22.89 11.84 -10.67
C ALA A 361 24.28 11.90 -10.01
N GLU A 362 25.31 11.37 -10.68
CA GLU A 362 26.70 11.45 -10.25
C GLU A 362 27.18 12.90 -10.16
N ALA A 363 26.90 13.72 -11.18
CA ALA A 363 27.26 15.13 -11.18
C ALA A 363 26.58 15.91 -10.04
N ALA A 364 25.30 15.65 -9.77
CA ALA A 364 24.55 16.27 -8.68
C ALA A 364 25.16 15.90 -7.32
N ARG A 365 25.50 14.62 -7.12
CA ARG A 365 26.15 14.14 -5.90
C ARG A 365 27.53 14.75 -5.69
N ALA A 366 28.32 14.86 -6.76
CA ALA A 366 29.64 15.48 -6.71
C ALA A 366 29.57 16.98 -6.41
N ALA A 367 28.56 17.67 -6.94
CA ALA A 367 28.32 19.09 -6.66
C ALA A 367 27.87 19.32 -5.21
N GLY A 368 27.12 18.36 -4.65
CA GLY A 368 26.49 18.47 -3.33
C GLY A 368 25.36 19.52 -3.31
N GLY A 369 24.68 19.63 -2.17
CA GLY A 369 23.54 20.55 -2.00
C GLY A 369 22.22 19.96 -2.50
N ASP A 370 21.38 20.80 -3.12
CA ASP A 370 20.05 20.41 -3.58
C ASP A 370 20.13 19.72 -4.96
N SER A 371 20.10 18.38 -4.95
CA SER A 371 20.13 17.55 -6.15
C SER A 371 18.94 17.81 -7.09
N PHE A 372 17.77 18.17 -6.56
CA PHE A 372 16.59 18.43 -7.39
C PHE A 372 16.71 19.76 -8.11
N ALA A 373 17.22 20.79 -7.44
CA ALA A 373 17.57 22.05 -8.09
C ALA A 373 18.68 21.85 -9.14
N PHE A 374 19.66 21.00 -8.86
CA PHE A 374 20.69 20.64 -9.83
C PHE A 374 20.09 19.97 -11.07
N ALA A 375 19.26 18.93 -10.89
CA ALA A 375 18.59 18.20 -11.98
C ALA A 375 17.77 19.13 -12.88
N ARG A 376 16.98 20.03 -12.27
CA ARG A 376 16.20 21.03 -13.00
C ARG A 376 17.09 21.97 -13.80
N THR A 377 18.16 22.50 -13.16
CA THR A 377 19.12 23.39 -13.84
C THR A 377 19.78 22.69 -15.02
N HIS A 378 20.15 21.41 -14.84
CA HIS A 378 20.70 20.60 -15.90
C HIS A 378 19.70 20.44 -17.06
N TYR A 379 18.44 20.10 -16.76
CA TYR A 379 17.42 19.94 -17.79
C TYR A 379 17.24 21.23 -18.62
N THR A 380 17.00 22.36 -17.95
CA THR A 380 16.71 23.64 -18.62
C THR A 380 17.91 24.19 -19.39
N THR A 381 19.13 23.80 -19.01
CA THR A 381 20.36 24.29 -19.65
C THR A 381 20.85 23.38 -20.77
N TYR A 382 20.80 22.06 -20.57
CA TYR A 382 21.39 21.06 -21.46
C TYR A 382 20.42 19.93 -21.81
N GLY A 383 19.69 19.42 -20.80
CA GLY A 383 18.97 18.17 -20.92
C GLY A 383 17.93 18.13 -22.04
N TRP A 384 17.16 19.20 -22.23
CA TRP A 384 16.18 19.22 -23.32
C TRP A 384 16.84 19.27 -24.71
N GLN A 385 18.02 19.88 -24.83
CA GLN A 385 18.79 19.93 -26.08
C GLN A 385 19.43 18.58 -26.40
N GLU A 386 19.79 17.82 -25.36
CA GLU A 386 20.25 16.43 -25.45
C GLU A 386 19.09 15.46 -25.73
N GLY A 387 17.84 15.95 -25.68
CA GLY A 387 16.64 15.18 -25.89
C GLY A 387 16.32 14.24 -24.73
N ARG A 388 16.69 14.59 -23.50
CA ARG A 388 16.36 13.84 -22.29
C ARG A 388 14.93 14.16 -21.87
N ASN A 389 14.17 13.15 -21.44
CA ASN A 389 12.79 13.34 -21.04
C ASN A 389 12.69 13.92 -19.61
N PRO A 390 11.82 14.93 -19.38
CA PRO A 390 11.67 15.56 -18.07
C PRO A 390 10.77 14.79 -17.10
N ASN A 391 9.97 13.86 -17.60
CA ASN A 391 9.04 13.02 -16.85
C ASN A 391 8.68 11.77 -17.67
N ALA A 392 7.87 10.87 -17.11
CA ALA A 392 7.51 9.60 -17.72
C ALA A 392 6.66 9.67 -19.00
N VAL A 393 5.97 10.78 -19.29
CA VAL A 393 4.99 10.87 -20.38
C VAL A 393 5.32 11.92 -21.44
N PHE A 394 6.39 12.69 -21.25
CA PHE A 394 6.86 13.69 -22.20
C PHE A 394 8.06 13.17 -22.99
N ASP A 395 7.93 13.09 -24.32
CA ASP A 395 9.02 12.70 -25.22
C ASP A 395 9.66 13.95 -25.83
N THR A 396 10.81 14.36 -25.29
CA THR A 396 11.49 15.58 -25.73
C THR A 396 11.94 15.51 -27.18
N LYS A 397 12.47 14.35 -27.61
CA LYS A 397 12.93 14.16 -28.99
C LYS A 397 11.75 14.10 -29.95
N GLY A 398 10.71 13.33 -29.58
CA GLY A 398 9.48 13.23 -30.36
C GLY A 398 8.78 14.58 -30.51
N TYR A 399 8.65 15.35 -29.43
CA TYR A 399 8.00 16.65 -29.44
C TYR A 399 8.70 17.65 -30.35
N LEU A 400 10.03 17.76 -30.26
CA LEU A 400 10.81 18.65 -31.15
C LEU A 400 10.79 18.18 -32.62
N ALA A 401 10.68 16.87 -32.86
CA ALA A 401 10.55 16.33 -34.21
C ALA A 401 9.15 16.57 -34.81
N ALA A 402 8.10 16.45 -34.01
CA ALA A 402 6.71 16.67 -34.43
C ALA A 402 6.39 18.16 -34.63
N TYR A 403 6.92 19.01 -33.76
CA TYR A 403 6.61 20.44 -33.70
C TYR A 403 7.80 21.30 -34.11
N GLY A 404 8.03 21.35 -35.42
CA GLY A 404 9.18 22.05 -36.01
C GLY A 404 9.24 23.56 -35.74
N ASP A 405 8.11 24.19 -35.41
CA ASP A 405 8.05 25.58 -34.96
C ASP A 405 8.73 25.78 -33.59
N VAL A 406 8.52 24.84 -32.66
CA VAL A 406 9.16 24.84 -31.34
C VAL A 406 10.66 24.58 -31.47
N ALA A 407 11.04 23.61 -32.31
CA ALA A 407 12.44 23.32 -32.61
C ALA A 407 13.15 24.52 -33.25
N ALA A 408 12.52 25.17 -34.23
CA ALA A 408 13.07 26.36 -34.89
C ALA A 408 13.18 27.57 -33.94
N ALA A 409 12.27 27.69 -32.97
CA ALA A 409 12.32 28.72 -31.95
C ALA A 409 13.42 28.49 -30.90
N GLY A 410 13.95 27.26 -30.79
CA GLY A 410 15.02 26.92 -29.84
C GLY A 410 14.61 27.10 -28.38
N ILE A 411 13.34 26.86 -28.07
CA ILE A 411 12.76 27.00 -26.73
C ILE A 411 12.62 25.63 -26.05
N ASP A 412 12.64 25.62 -24.72
CA ASP A 412 12.39 24.43 -23.91
C ASP A 412 11.01 23.83 -24.28
N PRO A 413 10.96 22.58 -24.76
CA PRO A 413 9.75 21.94 -25.25
C PRO A 413 8.75 21.62 -24.12
N LEU A 414 9.21 21.29 -22.90
CA LEU A 414 8.31 21.09 -21.76
C LEU A 414 7.66 22.42 -21.38
N ALA A 415 8.46 23.48 -21.26
CA ALA A 415 7.96 24.80 -20.93
C ALA A 415 6.97 25.31 -22.00
N HIS A 416 7.24 25.04 -23.27
CA HIS A 416 6.32 25.33 -24.36
C HIS A 416 5.01 24.55 -24.23
N TYR A 417 5.08 23.23 -24.04
CA TYR A 417 3.89 22.38 -23.96
C TYR A 417 2.97 22.79 -22.81
N VAL A 418 3.54 23.02 -21.63
CA VAL A 418 2.78 23.38 -20.42
C VAL A 418 2.09 24.72 -20.59
N ARG A 419 2.77 25.69 -21.20
CA ARG A 419 2.26 27.06 -21.34
C ARG A 419 1.32 27.25 -22.54
N TYR A 420 1.55 26.52 -23.63
CA TYR A 420 0.85 26.70 -24.90
C TYR A 420 0.38 25.38 -25.50
N GLY A 421 1.28 24.40 -25.64
CA GLY A 421 1.02 23.19 -26.42
C GLY A 421 -0.24 22.43 -26.02
N ALA A 422 -0.50 22.25 -24.72
CA ALA A 422 -1.72 21.58 -24.27
C ALA A 422 -3.01 22.32 -24.67
N ALA A 423 -3.01 23.66 -24.60
CA ALA A 423 -4.15 24.49 -25.01
C ALA A 423 -4.33 24.53 -26.54
N GLU A 424 -3.23 24.37 -27.28
CA GLU A 424 -3.22 24.19 -28.73
C GLU A 424 -3.65 22.77 -29.15
N GLY A 425 -3.80 21.85 -28.18
CA GLY A 425 -4.18 20.47 -28.43
C GLY A 425 -3.06 19.62 -29.04
N ARG A 426 -1.80 19.99 -28.80
CA ARG A 426 -0.61 19.19 -29.12
C ARG A 426 -0.44 18.08 -28.09
N ASP A 427 0.21 16.99 -28.49
CA ASP A 427 0.51 15.86 -27.61
C ASP A 427 1.93 15.95 -27.05
N PRO A 428 2.16 15.58 -25.77
CA PRO A 428 3.49 15.60 -25.17
C PRO A 428 4.35 14.39 -25.59
N SER A 429 3.72 13.30 -26.04
CA SER A 429 4.38 12.12 -26.61
C SER A 429 3.40 11.31 -27.45
N ALA A 430 3.91 10.41 -28.28
CA ALA A 430 3.10 9.39 -28.98
C ALA A 430 2.37 8.42 -28.02
N GLY A 431 2.74 8.43 -26.73
CA GLY A 431 2.14 7.61 -25.69
C GLY A 431 1.02 8.32 -24.92
N PHE A 432 0.69 9.57 -25.26
CA PHE A 432 -0.27 10.38 -24.53
C PHE A 432 -1.09 11.28 -25.47
N ASP A 433 -2.36 10.93 -25.68
CA ASP A 433 -3.30 11.77 -26.45
C ASP A 433 -4.04 12.72 -25.49
N GLY A 434 -3.67 14.00 -25.54
CA GLY A 434 -4.25 15.02 -24.67
C GLY A 434 -5.73 15.28 -24.92
N LYS A 435 -6.19 15.16 -26.17
CA LYS A 435 -7.59 15.40 -26.54
C LYS A 435 -8.48 14.23 -26.10
N ALA A 436 -8.06 12.99 -26.36
CA ALA A 436 -8.76 11.81 -25.89
C ALA A 436 -8.79 11.77 -24.36
N TYR A 437 -7.69 12.15 -23.70
CA TYR A 437 -7.65 12.27 -22.25
C TYR A 437 -8.73 13.23 -21.73
N LEU A 438 -8.82 14.45 -22.27
CA LEU A 438 -9.83 15.43 -21.84
C LEU A 438 -11.26 14.98 -22.19
N ALA A 439 -11.45 14.30 -23.33
CA ALA A 439 -12.76 13.79 -23.72
C ALA A 439 -13.27 12.69 -22.78
N ALA A 440 -12.38 11.82 -22.29
CA ALA A 440 -12.72 10.78 -21.32
C ALA A 440 -12.85 11.31 -19.88
N ASN A 441 -12.22 12.44 -19.57
CA ASN A 441 -12.11 13.01 -18.23
C ASN A 441 -12.76 14.40 -18.17
N SER A 442 -14.10 14.41 -18.20
CA SER A 442 -14.89 15.65 -18.26
C SER A 442 -14.69 16.60 -17.07
N ASP A 443 -14.29 16.07 -15.91
CA ASP A 443 -13.89 16.82 -14.72
C ASP A 443 -12.64 17.66 -14.98
N VAL A 444 -11.63 17.06 -15.61
CA VAL A 444 -10.35 17.71 -15.97
C VAL A 444 -10.59 18.77 -17.04
N ALA A 445 -11.40 18.43 -18.05
CA ALA A 445 -11.76 19.36 -19.13
C ALA A 445 -12.56 20.56 -18.60
N ALA A 446 -13.53 20.34 -17.72
CA ALA A 446 -14.33 21.40 -17.12
C ALA A 446 -13.49 22.32 -16.23
N ALA A 447 -12.48 21.78 -15.54
CA ALA A 447 -11.54 22.56 -14.74
C ALA A 447 -10.47 23.28 -15.58
N GLY A 448 -10.40 23.02 -16.90
CA GLY A 448 -9.40 23.63 -17.79
C GLY A 448 -7.97 23.25 -17.45
N LEU A 449 -7.76 22.07 -16.85
CA LEU A 449 -6.43 21.60 -16.42
C LEU A 449 -5.64 21.06 -17.61
N ASN A 450 -4.32 21.22 -17.57
CA ASN A 450 -3.42 20.58 -18.53
C ASN A 450 -3.51 19.04 -18.35
N PRO A 451 -3.81 18.27 -19.42
CA PRO A 451 -4.09 16.85 -19.30
C PRO A 451 -2.86 16.04 -18.85
N MET A 452 -1.66 16.40 -19.31
CA MET A 452 -0.43 15.73 -18.90
C MET A 452 -0.13 16.00 -17.42
N LEU A 453 -0.26 17.26 -16.98
CA LEU A 453 0.00 17.61 -15.58
C LEU A 453 -1.02 16.93 -14.66
N HIS A 454 -2.29 16.90 -15.05
CA HIS A 454 -3.31 16.18 -14.29
C HIS A 454 -3.00 14.68 -14.24
N TYR A 455 -2.60 14.07 -15.36
CA TYR A 455 -2.25 12.65 -15.38
C TYR A 455 -1.07 12.33 -14.46
N LEU A 456 0.01 13.11 -14.55
CA LEU A 456 1.20 12.95 -13.71
C LEU A 456 0.88 13.13 -12.23
N GLN A 457 0.02 14.10 -11.86
CA GLN A 457 -0.29 14.40 -10.45
C GLN A 457 -1.34 13.46 -9.84
N TYR A 458 -2.30 12.98 -10.64
CA TYR A 458 -3.48 12.25 -10.14
C TYR A 458 -3.84 11.06 -11.03
N GLY A 459 -3.90 11.29 -12.34
CA GLY A 459 -4.50 10.32 -13.27
C GLY A 459 -3.81 8.95 -13.28
N ALA A 460 -2.49 8.89 -13.12
CA ALA A 460 -1.76 7.62 -13.05
C ALA A 460 -2.21 6.77 -11.84
N ALA A 461 -2.27 7.37 -10.64
CA ALA A 461 -2.71 6.71 -9.42
C ALA A 461 -4.22 6.35 -9.44
N GLU A 462 -5.03 7.16 -10.12
CA GLU A 462 -6.46 6.90 -10.35
C GLU A 462 -6.71 5.84 -11.43
N GLY A 463 -5.67 5.33 -12.08
CA GLY A 463 -5.80 4.32 -13.13
C GLY A 463 -6.40 4.85 -14.44
N ARG A 464 -6.35 6.17 -14.68
CA ARG A 464 -6.81 6.78 -15.95
C ARG A 464 -5.88 6.37 -17.09
N SER A 465 -6.43 6.19 -18.30
CA SER A 465 -5.64 5.85 -19.49
C SER A 465 -4.96 7.07 -20.11
N THR A 466 -3.79 6.89 -20.72
CA THR A 466 -3.12 7.94 -21.53
C THR A 466 -3.60 7.99 -22.98
N PHE A 467 -4.39 7.00 -23.41
CA PHE A 467 -4.93 6.89 -24.77
C PHE A 467 -3.85 6.87 -25.87
N ALA A 468 -2.70 6.25 -25.59
CA ALA A 468 -1.61 6.08 -26.55
C ALA A 468 -2.12 5.56 -27.91
N ASP A 469 -1.99 6.38 -28.94
CA ASP A 469 -2.39 6.06 -30.32
C ASP A 469 -1.19 5.96 -31.27
N GLY A 470 0.03 6.23 -30.77
CA GLY A 470 1.28 6.15 -31.53
C GLY A 470 1.55 7.38 -32.38
N HIS A 471 0.79 8.46 -32.22
CA HIS A 471 0.88 9.66 -33.04
C HIS A 471 1.01 10.93 -32.20
N PHE A 472 1.55 11.98 -32.81
CA PHE A 472 1.46 13.34 -32.28
C PHE A 472 0.38 14.06 -33.08
N ALA A 473 -0.66 14.58 -32.41
CA ALA A 473 -1.75 15.33 -33.04
C ALA A 473 -1.44 16.82 -33.25
#